data_AF-A0A3P8IT95-F1
#
_entry.id   AF-A0A3P8IT95-F1
#
_cell.length_a   1.000
_cell.length_b   1.000
_cell.length_c   1.000
_cell.angle_alpha   90.00
_cell.angle_beta   90.00
_cell.angle_gamma   90.00
#
_symmetry.space_group_name_H-M   'P 1'
#
loop_
_entity.id
_entity.type
_entity.pdbx_description
1 polymer ?
#
loop_
_entity_poly.entity_id
_entity_poly.type
_entity_poly.pdbx_seq_one_letter_code
_entity_poly.pdbx_strand_id
1 'polypeptide(L)'
;MPSSFFAFDRLSRVQFLASGHWPEGELHLPLSWRGELPEGGDFSQQAYGEDSWLNVCYSGWNGTAVIQREVMSITISSQTPWLMLFRMSGEPFVCLEPQSHPVNAHNVDGQPGLVVLGPGDRVSWSLKIAVK
;
A
#
# COMPACT_ATOMS: atom_id res chain seq x y z
N MET A 1 -10.78 -4.10 6.21
CA MET A 1 -11.56 -3.46 5.11
C MET A 1 -11.55 -4.44 3.94
N PRO A 2 -12.58 -4.51 3.09
CA PRO A 2 -12.46 -5.28 1.86
C PRO A 2 -11.34 -4.68 1.00
N SER A 3 -10.39 -5.51 0.58
CA SER A 3 -9.31 -5.10 -0.32
C SER A 3 -9.88 -4.59 -1.64
N SER A 4 -9.34 -3.49 -2.16
CA SER A 4 -9.68 -3.00 -3.50
C SER A 4 -8.77 -3.69 -4.52
N PHE A 5 -9.35 -4.54 -5.36
CA PHE A 5 -8.67 -5.25 -6.43
C PHE A 5 -8.75 -4.43 -7.72
N PHE A 6 -7.60 -4.02 -8.27
CA PHE A 6 -7.50 -3.31 -9.54
C PHE A 6 -6.98 -4.24 -10.62
N ALA A 7 -7.60 -4.25 -11.80
CA ALA A 7 -7.11 -5.01 -12.94
C ALA A 7 -5.67 -4.56 -13.30
N PHE A 8 -4.75 -5.51 -13.37
CA PHE A 8 -3.33 -5.24 -13.51
C PHE A 8 -2.65 -6.32 -14.36
N ASP A 9 -2.10 -5.93 -15.50
CA ASP A 9 -1.39 -6.82 -16.42
C ASP A 9 -0.04 -6.20 -16.83
N ARG A 10 0.70 -6.85 -17.73
CA ARG A 10 2.03 -6.39 -18.19
C ARG A 10 2.01 -5.04 -18.92
N LEU A 11 0.85 -4.55 -19.33
CA LEU A 11 0.67 -3.22 -19.91
C LEU A 11 0.37 -2.17 -18.82
N SER A 12 -0.02 -2.60 -17.63
CA SER A 12 -0.25 -1.73 -16.49
C SER A 12 1.06 -1.26 -15.83
N ARG A 13 1.04 -0.06 -15.27
CA ARG A 13 2.12 0.50 -14.44
C ARG A 13 1.52 1.09 -13.16
N VAL A 14 2.17 0.85 -12.02
CA VAL A 14 1.89 1.53 -10.75
C VAL A 14 2.98 2.58 -10.50
N GLN A 15 2.60 3.69 -9.87
CA GLN A 15 3.52 4.66 -9.32
C GLN A 15 3.01 5.21 -7.98
N PHE A 16 3.87 5.28 -6.97
CA PHE A 16 3.65 6.01 -5.73
C PHE A 16 4.98 6.34 -5.05
N LEU A 17 4.99 7.31 -4.14
CA LEU A 17 6.17 7.62 -3.33
C LEU A 17 6.00 7.09 -1.92
N ALA A 18 7.03 6.44 -1.41
CA ALA A 18 7.14 5.98 -0.03
C ALA A 18 8.59 6.17 0.45
N SER A 19 8.80 6.27 1.76
CA SER A 19 10.14 6.46 2.35
C SER A 19 10.76 5.16 2.85
N GLY A 20 10.06 4.03 2.72
CA GLY A 20 10.50 2.72 3.20
C GLY A 20 9.35 1.74 3.31
N HIS A 21 9.63 0.55 3.85
CA HIS A 21 8.65 -0.52 3.97
C HIS A 21 8.89 -1.40 5.20
N TRP A 22 7.88 -2.19 5.54
CA TRP A 22 7.97 -3.30 6.48
C TRP A 22 8.06 -4.60 5.68
N PRO A 23 9.21 -5.29 5.66
CA PRO A 23 9.33 -6.58 4.98
C PRO A 23 8.41 -7.61 5.62
N GLU A 24 7.87 -8.51 4.81
CA GLU A 24 7.12 -9.66 5.30
C GLU A 24 8.07 -10.73 5.86
N GLY A 25 7.76 -11.23 7.05
CA GLY A 25 8.45 -12.33 7.72
C GLY A 25 7.58 -13.58 7.82
N GLU A 26 7.94 -14.45 8.75
CA GLU A 26 7.18 -15.68 9.00
C GLU A 26 5.73 -15.37 9.40
N LEU A 27 4.81 -16.25 8.98
CA LEU A 27 3.37 -16.11 9.25
C LEU A 27 2.76 -14.78 8.78
N HIS A 28 3.36 -14.13 7.78
CA HIS A 28 2.93 -12.83 7.23
C HIS A 28 3.04 -11.67 8.24
N LEU A 29 3.87 -11.81 9.27
CA LEU A 29 4.15 -10.75 10.25
C LEU A 29 5.26 -9.82 9.76
N PRO A 30 5.20 -8.51 10.06
CA PRO A 30 6.22 -7.57 9.63
C PRO A 30 7.53 -7.80 10.38
N LEU A 31 8.64 -7.78 9.64
CA LEU A 31 9.98 -7.58 10.19
C LEU A 31 10.23 -6.08 10.46
N SER A 32 11.39 -5.76 11.04
CA SER A 32 11.79 -4.37 11.29
C SER A 32 11.73 -3.52 10.02
N TRP A 33 11.21 -2.30 10.17
CA TRP A 33 11.13 -1.31 9.10
C TRP A 33 12.49 -1.06 8.44
N ARG A 34 12.46 -0.86 7.12
CA ARG A 34 13.61 -0.58 6.28
C ARG A 34 13.39 0.70 5.46
N GLY A 35 14.46 1.50 5.31
CA GLY A 35 14.43 2.77 4.59
C GLY A 35 14.60 2.64 3.07
N GLU A 36 15.09 1.49 2.62
CA GLU A 36 15.08 1.10 1.21
C GLU A 36 13.69 0.60 0.78
N LEU A 37 13.41 0.67 -0.53
CA LEU A 37 12.23 0.04 -1.12
C LEU A 37 12.59 -1.41 -1.52
N PRO A 38 11.63 -2.36 -1.48
CA PRO A 38 11.90 -3.76 -1.77
C PRO A 38 12.29 -3.94 -3.25
N GLU A 39 13.23 -4.86 -3.51
CA GLU A 39 13.53 -5.30 -4.87
C GLU A 39 12.25 -5.86 -5.53
N GLY A 40 12.02 -5.53 -6.80
CA GLY A 40 10.80 -5.91 -7.52
C GLY A 40 9.53 -5.16 -7.10
N GLY A 41 9.54 -4.45 -5.96
CA GLY A 41 8.43 -3.63 -5.46
C GLY A 41 8.73 -2.12 -5.39
N ASP A 42 9.81 -1.64 -6.01
CA ASP A 42 10.04 -0.20 -6.11
C ASP A 42 9.13 0.43 -7.19
N PHE A 43 8.12 1.17 -6.72
CA PHE A 43 7.16 1.91 -7.55
C PHE A 43 7.37 3.44 -7.46
N SER A 44 8.55 3.90 -7.04
CA SER A 44 8.90 5.33 -7.01
C SER A 44 8.81 5.97 -8.41
N GLN A 45 9.05 5.16 -9.44
CA GLN A 45 8.78 5.46 -10.85
C GLN A 45 7.69 4.53 -11.38
N GLN A 46 7.10 4.89 -12.53
CA GLN A 46 6.10 4.03 -13.19
C GLN A 46 6.69 2.67 -13.55
N ALA A 47 6.21 1.62 -12.88
CA ALA A 47 6.73 0.27 -13.05
C ALA A 47 5.62 -0.76 -13.07
N TYR A 48 5.83 -1.86 -13.80
CA TYR A 48 5.01 -3.06 -13.63
C TYR A 48 5.33 -3.77 -12.31
N GLY A 49 6.54 -3.56 -11.77
CA GLY A 49 7.09 -4.34 -10.68
C GLY A 49 7.42 -5.77 -11.10
N GLU A 50 7.86 -6.57 -10.14
CA GLU A 50 8.11 -7.98 -10.32
C GLU A 50 6.82 -8.80 -10.27
N ASP A 51 6.73 -9.79 -11.16
CA ASP A 51 5.61 -10.74 -11.23
C ASP A 51 5.74 -11.87 -10.21
N SER A 52 5.77 -11.48 -8.93
CA SER A 52 6.04 -12.34 -7.78
C SER A 52 4.97 -12.16 -6.70
N TRP A 53 5.12 -12.88 -5.60
CA TRP A 53 4.36 -12.59 -4.38
C TRP A 53 4.87 -11.27 -3.80
N LEU A 54 4.01 -10.26 -3.81
CA LEU A 54 4.26 -8.99 -3.14
C LEU A 54 3.18 -8.80 -2.09
N ASN A 55 3.55 -8.82 -0.82
CA ASN A 55 2.69 -8.50 0.30
C ASN A 55 3.42 -7.48 1.19
N VAL A 56 3.48 -6.22 0.74
CA VAL A 56 4.38 -5.21 1.31
C VAL A 56 3.62 -4.03 1.89
N CYS A 57 3.93 -3.67 3.13
CA CYS A 57 3.44 -2.46 3.79
C CYS A 57 4.45 -1.31 3.60
N TYR A 58 4.13 -0.35 2.74
CA TYR A 58 4.93 0.87 2.56
C TYR A 58 4.61 1.91 3.62
N SER A 59 5.63 2.62 4.10
CA SER A 59 5.54 3.71 5.08
C SER A 59 6.04 5.03 4.51
N GLY A 60 5.58 6.13 5.09
CA GLY A 60 5.85 7.46 4.53
C GLY A 60 5.26 7.60 3.14
N TRP A 61 4.19 6.85 2.84
CA TRP A 61 3.47 6.96 1.59
C TRP A 61 2.89 8.36 1.48
N ASN A 62 3.06 9.01 0.34
CA ASN A 62 2.62 10.39 0.12
C ASN A 62 1.10 10.56 -0.03
N GLY A 63 0.33 9.51 0.25
CA GLY A 63 -1.13 9.53 0.18
C GLY A 63 -1.69 9.44 -1.24
N THR A 64 -0.86 9.20 -2.27
CA THR A 64 -1.33 9.02 -3.66
C THR A 64 -0.64 7.84 -4.35
N ALA A 65 -1.42 7.03 -5.05
CA ALA A 65 -0.94 6.00 -5.95
C ALA A 65 -1.67 6.07 -7.29
N VAL A 66 -0.96 5.83 -8.38
CA VAL A 66 -1.49 5.90 -9.73
C VAL A 66 -1.30 4.55 -10.39
N ILE A 67 -2.36 4.02 -10.98
CA ILE A 67 -2.33 2.91 -11.92
C ILE A 67 -2.58 3.48 -13.32
N GLN A 68 -1.73 3.17 -14.28
CA GLN A 68 -1.89 3.54 -15.68
C GLN A 68 -1.95 2.28 -16.53
N ARG A 69 -2.88 2.25 -17.49
CA ARG A 69 -2.96 1.22 -18.52
C ARG A 69 -3.50 1.84 -19.80
N GLU A 70 -2.68 1.88 -20.83
CA GLU A 70 -3.02 2.53 -22.11
C GLU A 70 -3.53 3.97 -21.91
N VAL A 71 -4.79 4.24 -22.25
CA VAL A 71 -5.44 5.56 -22.11
C VAL A 71 -6.09 5.77 -20.74
N MET A 72 -6.23 4.73 -19.92
CA MET A 72 -6.90 4.81 -18.62
C MET A 72 -5.88 5.12 -17.52
N SER A 73 -6.24 6.06 -16.64
CA SER A 73 -5.51 6.31 -15.40
C SER A 73 -6.44 6.25 -14.20
N ILE A 74 -6.10 5.40 -13.23
CA ILE A 74 -6.77 5.32 -11.93
C ILE A 74 -5.86 5.97 -10.90
N THR A 75 -6.36 6.97 -10.19
CA THR A 75 -5.67 7.58 -9.05
C THR A 75 -6.38 7.21 -7.76
N ILE A 76 -5.60 6.69 -6.82
CA ILE A 76 -6.02 6.38 -5.47
C ILE A 76 -5.40 7.42 -4.55
N SER A 77 -6.20 8.05 -3.69
CA SER A 77 -5.69 8.99 -2.70
C SER A 77 -6.34 8.84 -1.33
N SER A 78 -5.55 9.03 -0.27
CA SER A 78 -5.98 8.96 1.13
C SER A 78 -5.10 9.86 2.01
N GLN A 79 -5.60 10.24 3.18
CA GLN A 79 -4.81 10.99 4.19
C GLN A 79 -3.88 10.09 5.02
N THR A 80 -3.97 8.78 4.85
CA THR A 80 -3.24 7.81 5.66
C THR A 80 -1.80 7.61 5.15
N PRO A 81 -0.79 7.45 6.03
CA PRO A 81 0.62 7.45 5.61
C PRO A 81 1.19 6.06 5.32
N TRP A 82 0.37 5.02 5.37
CA TRP A 82 0.73 3.65 4.97
C TRP A 82 -0.08 3.19 3.77
N LEU A 83 0.56 2.38 2.92
CA LEU A 83 -0.06 1.73 1.77
C LEU A 83 0.34 0.25 1.77
N MET A 84 -0.65 -0.63 1.87
CA MET A 84 -0.44 -2.05 1.63
C MET A 84 -0.53 -2.32 0.13
N LEU A 85 0.47 -3.00 -0.40
CA LEU A 85 0.43 -3.55 -1.75
C LEU A 85 0.34 -5.07 -1.65
N PHE A 86 -0.67 -5.63 -2.30
CA PHE A 86 -0.80 -7.07 -2.45
C PHE A 86 -0.89 -7.47 -3.92
N ARG A 87 -0.13 -8.50 -4.30
CA ARG A 87 -0.08 -9.10 -5.63
C ARG A 87 0.39 -10.55 -5.51
N MET A 88 -0.09 -11.40 -6.41
CA MET A 88 0.40 -12.76 -6.59
C MET A 88 0.90 -12.96 -8.03
N SER A 89 1.88 -13.84 -8.21
CA SER A 89 2.42 -14.16 -9.54
C SER A 89 1.32 -14.73 -10.44
N GLY A 90 1.22 -14.21 -11.67
CA GLY A 90 0.27 -14.70 -12.68
C GLY A 90 -1.19 -14.26 -12.51
N GLU A 91 -1.52 -13.59 -11.40
CA GLU A 91 -2.87 -13.08 -11.17
C GLU A 91 -3.05 -11.70 -11.82
N PRO A 92 -4.20 -11.42 -12.48
CA PRO A 92 -4.41 -10.21 -13.28
C PRO A 92 -4.84 -9.01 -12.44
N PHE A 93 -4.30 -8.87 -11.22
CA PHE A 93 -4.68 -7.79 -10.31
C PHE A 93 -3.54 -7.29 -9.42
N VAL A 94 -3.72 -6.08 -8.92
CA VAL A 94 -2.97 -5.51 -7.79
C VAL A 94 -3.94 -4.92 -6.79
N CYS A 95 -3.64 -5.05 -5.51
CA CYS A 95 -4.33 -4.34 -4.44
C CYS A 95 -3.46 -3.19 -3.94
N LEU A 96 -4.07 -2.02 -3.77
CA LEU A 96 -3.45 -0.84 -3.18
C LEU A 96 -4.38 -0.35 -2.07
N GLU A 97 -3.96 -0.56 -0.83
CA GLU A 97 -4.82 -0.39 0.35
C GLU A 97 -4.24 0.66 1.30
N PRO A 98 -4.77 1.89 1.28
CA PRO A 98 -4.42 2.89 2.27
C PRO A 98 -4.79 2.44 3.69
N GLN A 99 -3.82 2.49 4.61
CA GLN A 99 -4.01 2.04 6.01
C GLN A 99 -3.63 3.14 7.00
N SER A 100 -4.44 3.30 8.06
CA SER A 100 -4.20 4.30 9.11
C SER A 100 -3.04 3.95 10.06
N HIS A 101 -2.55 2.71 10.02
CA HIS A 101 -1.45 2.19 10.82
C HIS A 101 -0.79 1.03 10.06
N PRO A 102 0.48 0.68 10.33
CA PRO A 102 1.12 -0.46 9.68
C PRO A 102 0.58 -1.79 10.21
N VAL A 103 0.92 -2.87 9.50
CA VAL A 103 0.65 -4.24 9.96
C VAL A 103 1.23 -4.42 11.36
N ASN A 104 0.50 -5.14 12.21
CA ASN A 104 0.92 -5.47 13.58
C ASN A 104 1.15 -4.27 14.53
N ALA A 105 0.65 -3.08 14.21
CA ALA A 105 0.89 -1.86 15.01
C ALA A 105 0.60 -2.00 16.52
N HIS A 106 -0.37 -2.83 16.92
CA HIS A 106 -0.68 -3.09 18.33
C HIS A 106 0.48 -3.70 19.13
N ASN A 107 1.39 -4.42 18.46
CA ASN A 107 2.53 -5.09 19.08
C ASN A 107 3.86 -4.36 18.81
N VAL A 108 3.81 -3.17 18.21
CA VAL A 108 4.97 -2.32 17.97
C VAL A 108 5.03 -1.23 19.04
N ASP A 109 6.22 -0.98 19.58
CA ASP A 109 6.44 0.09 20.54
C ASP A 109 5.95 1.44 19.99
N GLY A 110 5.18 2.15 20.80
CA GLY A 110 4.56 3.42 20.42
C GLY A 110 3.29 3.30 19.56
N GLN A 111 2.88 2.08 19.16
CA GLN A 111 1.61 1.81 18.47
C GLN A 111 1.35 2.76 17.29
N PRO A 112 2.26 2.80 16.29
CA PRO A 112 2.27 3.84 15.26
C PRO A 112 0.94 3.87 14.48
N GLY A 113 0.38 5.07 14.32
CA GLY A 113 -0.87 5.29 13.58
C GLY A 113 -2.15 4.86 14.29
N LEU A 114 -2.05 4.09 15.38
CA LEU A 114 -3.21 3.74 16.19
C LEU A 114 -3.70 4.97 16.96
N VAL A 115 -5.02 5.12 17.01
CA VAL A 115 -5.69 6.20 17.75
C VAL A 115 -6.61 5.54 18.77
N VAL A 116 -6.39 5.82 20.05
CA VAL A 116 -7.26 5.35 21.13
C VAL A 116 -8.53 6.21 21.12
N LEU A 117 -9.69 5.56 21.02
CA LEU A 117 -10.99 6.23 21.03
C LEU A 117 -11.70 5.93 22.35
N GLY A 118 -12.01 6.97 23.10
CA GLY A 118 -12.92 6.90 24.24
C GLY A 118 -14.39 6.95 23.81
N PRO A 119 -15.33 6.87 24.78
CA PRO A 119 -16.75 7.02 24.49
C PRO A 119 -17.06 8.37 23.83
N GLY A 120 -17.56 8.35 22.59
CA GLY A 120 -17.91 9.54 21.82
C GLY A 120 -16.82 10.05 20.87
N ASP A 121 -15.58 9.56 21.00
CA ASP A 121 -14.50 9.93 20.09
C ASP A 121 -14.71 9.33 18.71
N ARG A 122 -14.23 10.06 17.69
CA ARG A 122 -14.31 9.64 16.29
C ARG A 122 -12.99 9.92 15.60
N VAL A 123 -12.59 8.98 14.76
CA VAL A 123 -11.54 9.16 13.77
C VAL A 123 -12.13 8.87 12.40
N SER A 124 -11.71 9.61 11.39
CA SER A 124 -12.16 9.43 10.02
C SER A 124 -11.01 9.62 9.05
N TRP A 125 -10.98 8.79 8.04
CA TRP A 125 -10.16 8.93 6.84
C TRP A 125 -11.02 8.52 5.65
N SER A 126 -10.59 8.90 4.46
CA SER A 126 -11.31 8.61 3.22
C SER A 126 -10.38 8.01 2.18
N LEU A 127 -10.89 7.02 1.44
CA LEU A 127 -10.32 6.60 0.17
C LEU A 127 -11.04 7.33 -0.95
N LYS A 128 -10.30 7.93 -1.88
CA LYS A 128 -10.84 8.41 -3.14
C LYS A 128 -10.22 7.65 -4.29
N ILE A 129 -11.06 7.18 -5.21
CA ILE A 129 -10.67 6.56 -6.47
C ILE A 129 -11.19 7.48 -7.58
N ALA A 130 -10.29 7.95 -8.44
CA ALA A 130 -10.62 8.78 -9.60
C ALA A 130 -10.13 8.10 -10.87
N VAL A 131 -10.96 8.10 -11.91
CA VAL A 131 -10.62 7.56 -13.24
C VAL A 131 -10.53 8.73 -14.23
N LYS A 132 -9.51 8.71 -15.08
CA LYS A 132 -9.35 9.59 -16.23
C LYS A 132 -9.15 8.77 -17.49
#